data_AF-A0A7X8VL16-F1
#
_entry.id   AF-A0A7X8VL16-F1
#
_cell.length_a   1.000
_cell.length_b   1.000
_cell.length_c   1.000
_cell.angle_alpha   90.00
_cell.angle_beta   90.00
_cell.angle_gamma   90.00
#
_symmetry.space_group_name_H-M   'P 1'
#
loop_
_entity.id
_entity.type
_entity.pdbx_description
1 polymer ?
#
loop_
_entity_poly.entity_id
_entity_poly.type
_entity_poly.pdbx_seq_one_letter_code
_entity_poly.pdbx_strand_id
1 'polypeptide(L)'
;SSLEGDRHTYQQDPANLRESLLEVELDIAEGADMVMVKPALPYLDVLARVAEMSPVPVAAYQVSGEYAMIKAAGSNGWVDTDAVMMESLISIKRAGANQILTYFALDAAQKLNQR
;
A
#
# COMPACT_ATOMS: atom_id res chain seq x y z
N SER A 1 -18.36 8.37 -2.66
CA SER A 1 -17.92 9.05 -3.88
C SER A 1 -19.16 9.49 -4.61
N SER A 2 -19.23 10.73 -5.10
CA SER A 2 -20.28 11.18 -6.04
C SER A 2 -19.91 10.92 -7.51
N LEU A 3 -18.78 10.25 -7.76
CA LEU A 3 -18.34 9.85 -9.10
C LEU A 3 -19.25 8.76 -9.65
N GLU A 4 -19.79 8.99 -10.84
CA GLU A 4 -20.43 7.99 -11.69
C GLU A 4 -19.49 7.67 -12.86
N GLY A 5 -19.14 6.40 -13.06
CA GLY A 5 -18.11 5.96 -14.01
C GLY A 5 -16.84 5.47 -13.31
N ASP A 6 -15.71 5.52 -14.02
CA ASP A 6 -14.42 5.01 -13.56
C ASP A 6 -13.30 6.07 -13.66
N ARG A 7 -12.08 5.64 -13.36
CA ARG A 7 -10.88 6.48 -13.34
C ARG A 7 -9.80 5.95 -14.29
N HIS A 8 -10.15 5.03 -15.19
CA HIS A 8 -9.18 4.31 -16.02
C HIS A 8 -8.46 5.20 -17.04
N THR A 9 -8.96 6.42 -17.28
CA THR A 9 -8.33 7.38 -18.19
C THR A 9 -7.13 8.12 -17.57
N TYR A 10 -6.91 8.01 -16.26
CA TYR A 10 -5.78 8.65 -15.57
C TYR A 10 -5.18 7.81 -14.44
N GLN A 11 -5.87 6.77 -13.96
CA GLN A 11 -5.24 5.73 -13.15
C GLN A 11 -4.60 4.71 -14.08
N GLN A 12 -3.37 4.33 -13.76
CA GLN A 12 -2.58 3.36 -14.52
C GLN A 12 -3.31 2.01 -14.64
N ASP A 13 -3.01 1.27 -15.71
CA ASP A 13 -3.45 -0.12 -15.85
C ASP A 13 -2.77 -0.99 -14.78
N PRO A 14 -3.52 -1.69 -13.91
CA PRO A 14 -2.99 -2.62 -12.91
C PRO A 14 -1.98 -3.64 -13.44
N ALA A 15 -2.06 -4.03 -14.71
CA ALA A 15 -1.18 -5.03 -15.31
C ALA A 15 0.21 -4.48 -15.69
N ASN A 16 0.42 -3.15 -15.64
CA ASN A 16 1.55 -2.51 -16.31
C ASN A 16 2.67 -2.07 -15.35
N LEU A 17 3.48 -3.02 -14.89
CA LEU A 17 4.64 -2.73 -14.04
C LEU A 17 5.62 -1.72 -14.66
N ARG A 18 5.81 -1.75 -15.99
CA ARG A 18 6.77 -0.84 -16.66
C ARG A 18 6.33 0.61 -16.58
N GLU A 19 5.04 0.87 -16.73
CA GLU A 19 4.46 2.20 -16.57
C GLU A 19 4.52 2.66 -15.11
N SER A 20 4.34 1.76 -14.14
CA SER A 20 4.52 2.09 -12.72
C SER A 20 5.93 2.60 -12.39
N LEU A 21 6.96 2.00 -12.99
CA LEU A 21 8.33 2.47 -12.79
C LEU A 21 8.57 3.82 -13.50
N LEU A 22 8.04 3.99 -14.71
CA LEU A 22 8.16 5.26 -15.44
C LEU A 22 7.48 6.41 -14.71
N GLU A 23 6.25 6.24 -14.20
CA GLU A 23 5.56 7.29 -13.42
C GLU A 23 6.37 7.71 -12.20
N VAL A 24 6.96 6.75 -11.49
CA VAL A 24 7.82 7.05 -10.33
C VAL A 24 9.07 7.82 -10.75
N GLU A 25 9.73 7.43 -11.84
CA GLU A 25 10.89 8.15 -12.37
C GLU A 25 10.53 9.60 -12.76
N LEU A 26 9.35 9.82 -13.35
CA LEU A 26 8.86 11.15 -13.70
C LEU A 26 8.60 12.01 -12.46
N ASP A 27 7.89 11.48 -11.46
CA ASP A 27 7.65 12.20 -10.19
C ASP A 27 8.97 12.60 -9.50
N ILE A 28 9.98 11.71 -9.53
CA ILE A 28 11.31 12.00 -8.99
C ILE A 28 12.00 13.11 -9.80
N ALA A 29 11.92 13.05 -11.13
CA ALA A 29 12.51 14.06 -12.01
C ALA A 29 11.85 15.44 -11.83
N GLU A 30 10.57 15.47 -11.47
CA GLU A 30 9.82 16.68 -11.13
C GLU A 30 10.12 17.20 -9.70
N GLY A 31 10.88 16.44 -8.90
CA GLY A 31 11.39 16.86 -7.60
C GLY A 31 10.57 16.38 -6.40
N ALA A 32 9.85 15.27 -6.52
CA ALA A 32 9.14 14.68 -5.39
C ALA A 32 10.10 14.29 -4.23
N ASP A 33 9.81 14.75 -3.01
CA ASP A 33 10.55 14.37 -1.80
C ASP A 33 10.28 12.92 -1.35
N MET A 34 9.20 12.33 -1.84
CA MET A 34 8.76 10.97 -1.56
C MET A 34 7.82 10.51 -2.67
N VAL A 35 7.92 9.24 -3.05
CA VAL A 35 7.01 8.60 -4.02
C VAL A 35 6.14 7.56 -3.33
N MET A 36 5.10 7.06 -3.99
CA MET A 36 4.22 6.06 -3.38
C MET A 36 3.67 5.01 -4.33
N VAL A 37 3.39 3.82 -3.78
CA VAL A 37 2.61 2.76 -4.45
C VAL A 37 1.25 2.61 -3.79
N LYS A 38 0.19 2.59 -4.61
CA LYS A 38 -1.20 2.45 -4.18
C LYS A 38 -2.02 1.72 -5.26
N PRO A 39 -2.82 0.69 -4.91
CA PRO A 39 -2.91 -0.03 -3.62
C PRO A 39 -1.60 -0.70 -3.18
N ALA A 40 -1.51 -1.20 -1.94
CA ALA A 40 -0.26 -1.76 -1.41
C ALA A 40 -0.22 -3.29 -1.53
N LEU A 41 -1.10 -4.02 -0.81
CA LEU A 41 -1.02 -5.49 -0.69
C LEU A 41 -1.02 -6.26 -2.02
N PRO A 42 -1.82 -5.90 -3.04
CA PRO A 42 -1.76 -6.59 -4.33
C PRO A 42 -0.60 -6.17 -5.23
N TYR A 43 0.20 -5.17 -4.83
CA TYR A 43 1.30 -4.59 -5.62
C TYR A 43 2.64 -4.61 -4.87
N LEU A 44 2.88 -5.61 -4.02
CA LEU A 44 4.14 -5.72 -3.27
C LEU A 44 5.34 -5.94 -4.19
N ASP A 45 5.14 -6.50 -5.38
CA ASP A 45 6.14 -6.63 -6.43
C ASP A 45 6.48 -5.27 -7.06
N VAL A 46 5.48 -4.43 -7.36
CA VAL A 46 5.70 -3.04 -7.80
C VAL A 46 6.44 -2.26 -6.73
N LEU A 47 5.98 -2.35 -5.48
CA LEU A 47 6.60 -1.68 -4.34
C LEU A 47 8.07 -2.09 -4.16
N ALA A 48 8.39 -3.38 -4.29
CA ALA A 48 9.77 -3.86 -4.22
C ALA A 48 10.67 -3.27 -5.31
N ARG A 49 10.16 -3.21 -6.56
CA ARG A 49 10.92 -2.63 -7.67
C ARG A 49 11.10 -1.12 -7.52
N VAL A 50 10.07 -0.41 -7.08
CA VAL A 50 10.14 1.02 -6.78
C VAL A 50 11.12 1.30 -5.65
N ALA A 51 11.09 0.52 -4.56
CA ALA A 51 12.02 0.67 -3.45
C ALA A 51 13.48 0.38 -3.83
N GLU A 52 13.73 -0.50 -4.80
CA GLU A 52 15.07 -0.81 -5.30
C GLU A 52 15.69 0.37 -6.09
N MET A 53 14.88 1.07 -6.90
CA MET A 53 15.36 2.16 -7.75
C MET A 53 15.22 3.57 -7.15
N SER A 54 14.31 3.78 -6.20
CA SER A 54 13.97 5.12 -5.71
C SER A 54 15.11 5.71 -4.87
N PRO A 55 15.63 6.90 -5.20
CA PRO A 55 16.60 7.62 -4.38
C PRO A 55 15.95 8.36 -3.21
N VAL A 56 14.61 8.47 -3.21
CA VAL A 56 13.81 9.12 -2.16
C VAL A 56 12.97 8.08 -1.41
N PRO A 57 12.48 8.38 -0.19
CA PRO A 57 11.61 7.46 0.53
C PRO A 57 10.40 7.00 -0.30
N VAL A 58 9.94 5.78 -0.03
CA VAL A 58 8.77 5.18 -0.68
C VAL A 58 7.67 4.96 0.35
N ALA A 59 6.50 5.55 0.12
CA ALA A 59 5.29 5.25 0.87
C ALA A 59 4.46 4.15 0.19
N ALA A 60 3.67 3.44 0.98
CA ALA A 60 2.67 2.49 0.48
C ALA A 60 1.32 2.74 1.14
N TYR A 61 0.24 2.67 0.37
CA TYR A 61 -1.11 2.91 0.88
C TYR A 61 -1.94 1.62 0.90
N GLN A 62 -2.16 1.07 2.09
CA GLN A 62 -3.10 -0.03 2.31
C GLN A 62 -4.53 0.52 2.20
N VAL A 63 -5.15 0.33 1.02
CA VAL A 63 -6.42 1.01 0.70
C VAL A 63 -7.58 0.52 1.57
N SER A 64 -8.68 1.27 1.52
CA SER A 64 -9.92 0.94 2.23
C SER A 64 -10.46 -0.45 1.88
N GLY A 65 -10.31 -0.90 0.63
CA GLY A 65 -10.69 -2.25 0.21
C GLY A 65 -9.90 -3.33 0.96
N GLU A 66 -8.57 -3.17 1.09
CA GLU A 66 -7.70 -4.09 1.83
C GLU A 66 -8.10 -4.14 3.32
N TYR A 67 -8.34 -2.98 3.93
CA TYR A 67 -8.85 -2.88 5.30
C TYR A 67 -10.19 -3.62 5.47
N ALA A 68 -11.16 -3.36 4.58
CA ALA A 68 -12.48 -3.95 4.63
C ALA A 68 -12.44 -5.47 4.47
N MET A 69 -11.57 -5.99 3.59
CA MET A 69 -11.37 -7.43 3.43
C MET A 69 -10.90 -8.10 4.73
N ILE A 70 -9.88 -7.55 5.39
CA ILE A 70 -9.36 -8.10 6.66
C ILE A 70 -10.42 -8.02 7.76
N LYS A 71 -11.10 -6.87 7.92
CA LYS A 71 -12.17 -6.70 8.92
C LYS A 71 -13.32 -7.66 8.68
N ALA A 72 -13.77 -7.82 7.43
CA ALA A 72 -14.88 -8.70 7.10
C ALA A 72 -14.53 -10.17 7.38
N ALA A 73 -13.35 -10.64 6.96
CA ALA A 73 -12.89 -12.00 7.24
C ALA A 73 -12.79 -12.28 8.75
N GLY A 74 -12.26 -11.31 9.50
CA GLY A 74 -12.16 -11.35 10.95
C GLY A 74 -13.52 -11.40 11.64
N SER A 75 -14.46 -10.54 11.24
CA SER A 75 -15.83 -10.53 11.78
C SER A 75 -16.61 -11.82 11.50
N ASN A 76 -16.26 -12.55 10.44
CA ASN A 76 -16.84 -13.87 10.14
C ASN A 76 -16.08 -15.03 10.81
N GLY A 77 -15.03 -14.74 11.60
CA GLY A 77 -14.22 -15.77 12.28
C GLY A 77 -13.37 -16.63 11.33
N TRP A 78 -13.12 -16.17 10.10
CA TRP A 78 -12.31 -16.92 9.13
C TRP A 78 -10.82 -16.78 9.39
N VAL A 79 -10.41 -15.68 10.00
CA VAL A 79 -9.03 -15.37 10.33
C VAL A 79 -8.93 -14.68 11.68
N ASP A 80 -7.77 -14.77 12.31
CA ASP A 80 -7.39 -13.86 13.38
C ASP A 80 -7.11 -12.48 12.77
N THR A 81 -7.97 -11.50 13.09
CA THR A 81 -7.91 -10.15 12.54
C THR A 81 -6.59 -9.46 12.88
N ASP A 82 -6.13 -9.59 14.12
CA ASP A 82 -4.94 -8.88 14.61
C ASP A 82 -3.69 -9.47 13.99
N ALA A 83 -3.61 -10.81 13.91
CA ALA A 83 -2.50 -11.49 13.28
C ALA A 83 -2.38 -11.13 11.78
N VAL A 84 -3.49 -11.21 11.03
CA VAL A 84 -3.50 -10.90 9.59
C VAL A 84 -3.23 -9.41 9.33
N MET A 85 -3.81 -8.52 10.14
CA MET A 85 -3.50 -7.09 10.09
C MET A 85 -1.99 -6.86 10.23
N MET A 86 -1.38 -7.37 11.31
CA MET A 86 0.04 -7.15 11.57
C MET A 86 0.93 -7.78 10.48
N GLU A 87 0.61 -8.99 10.02
CA GLU A 87 1.35 -9.65 8.94
C GLU A 87 1.25 -8.90 7.61
N SER A 88 0.09 -8.31 7.31
CA SER A 88 -0.07 -7.47 6.11
C SER A 88 0.82 -6.23 6.16
N LEU A 89 0.88 -5.53 7.31
CA LEU A 89 1.74 -4.36 7.52
C LEU A 89 3.22 -4.73 7.48
N ILE A 90 3.61 -5.86 8.08
CA ILE A 90 4.97 -6.39 8.00
C ILE A 90 5.33 -6.72 6.55
N SER A 91 4.42 -7.30 5.78
CA SER A 91 4.66 -7.64 4.38
C SER A 91 4.86 -6.40 3.51
N ILE A 92 4.07 -5.34 3.72
CA ILE A 92 4.27 -4.05 3.08
C ILE A 92 5.62 -3.43 3.49
N LYS A 93 5.97 -3.49 4.78
CA LYS A 93 7.28 -3.00 5.27
C LYS A 93 8.45 -3.76 4.65
N ARG A 94 8.34 -5.10 4.57
CA ARG A 94 9.33 -6.01 3.99
C ARG A 94 9.54 -5.75 2.50
N ALA A 95 8.48 -5.39 1.77
CA ALA A 95 8.56 -5.04 0.35
C ALA A 95 9.30 -3.71 0.10
N GLY A 96 9.65 -2.94 1.14
CA GLY A 96 10.52 -1.77 1.00
C GLY A 96 9.89 -0.43 1.36
N ALA A 97 8.62 -0.41 1.81
CA ALA A 97 7.98 0.84 2.22
C ALA A 97 8.71 1.50 3.41
N ASN A 98 9.07 2.77 3.29
CA ASN A 98 9.52 3.59 4.42
C ASN A 98 8.33 3.95 5.31
N GLN A 99 7.20 4.33 4.70
CA GLN A 99 5.97 4.72 5.38
C GLN A 99 4.77 3.89 4.89
N ILE A 100 3.87 3.52 5.80
CA ILE A 100 2.64 2.81 5.47
C ILE A 100 1.46 3.66 5.90
N LEU A 101 0.64 4.05 4.95
CA LEU A 101 -0.63 4.70 5.21
C LEU A 101 -1.69 3.61 5.31
N THR A 102 -2.31 3.48 6.48
CA THR A 102 -3.27 2.42 6.78
C THR A 102 -4.35 2.91 7.75
N TYR A 103 -5.57 2.39 7.57
CA TYR A 103 -6.66 2.57 8.51
C TYR A 103 -6.44 1.82 9.83
N PHE A 104 -5.56 0.82 9.85
CA PHE A 104 -5.19 0.05 11.04
C PHE A 104 -4.14 0.75 11.92
N ALA A 105 -3.74 2.00 11.63
CA ALA A 105 -2.61 2.62 12.30
C ALA A 105 -2.74 2.68 13.83
N LEU A 106 -3.93 3.02 14.35
CA LEU A 106 -4.19 3.05 15.79
C LEU A 106 -4.21 1.64 16.41
N ASP A 107 -4.84 0.68 15.73
CA ASP A 107 -4.92 -0.71 16.19
C ASP A 107 -3.51 -1.34 16.23
N ALA A 108 -2.72 -1.14 15.18
CA ALA A 108 -1.33 -1.61 15.11
C ALA A 108 -0.44 -0.96 16.18
N ALA A 109 -0.60 0.35 16.43
CA ALA A 109 0.16 1.05 17.47
C ALA A 109 -0.14 0.48 18.87
N GLN A 110 -1.40 0.16 19.16
CA GLN A 110 -1.76 -0.50 20.43
C GLN A 110 -1.09 -1.86 20.58
N LYS A 111 -1.06 -2.67 19.51
CA LYS A 111 -0.41 -3.99 19.53
C LYS A 111 1.10 -3.91 19.70
N LEU A 112 1.74 -2.91 19.09
CA LEU A 112 3.17 -2.70 19.22
C LEU A 112 3.57 -2.21 20.63
N ASN A 113 2.71 -1.42 21.29
CA ASN A 113 2.95 -0.89 22.63
C ASN A 113 2.63 -1.89 23.77
N GLN A 114 1.97 -3.01 23.48
CA GLN A 114 1.67 -4.07 24.45
C GLN A 114 2.81 -5.10 24.58
N ARG A 115 3.93 -4.89 23.89
CA ARG A 115 5.17 -5.68 24.02
C ARG A 115 6.08 -5.06 25.07
#